data_AF-A0A918IE67-F1
#
_entry.id   AF-A0A918IE67-F1
#
_cell.length_a   1.000
_cell.length_b   1.000
_cell.length_c   1.000
_cell.angle_alpha   90.00
_cell.angle_beta   90.00
_cell.angle_gamma   90.00
#
_symmetry.space_group_name_H-M   'P 1'
#
loop_
_entity.id
_entity.type
_entity.pdbx_description
1 polymer ?
#
loop_
_entity_poly.entity_id
_entity_poly.type
_entity_poly.pdbx_seq_one_letter_code
_entity_poly.pdbx_strand_id
1 'polypeptide(L)'
;MDSTGVDSTGVDPTGVADPGFRRVLVVGTGALSVSFLPFWINWLGNTFPEMEKRVVLTRSARRFVSADAISALCARDVVTDDWNEAAPGATPHVDLARWPDLVLVHPATLHFLGRYALGLADTPLLCALQSTSALVGVAPSLPPGAQSNPVVRGHLEALRARPGVVVAPTVPAVSASTGEREDGGAMPLSELMGLCVGAYARARRAAEGDAV
;
A
#
# COMPACT_ATOMS: atom_id res chain seq x y z
N MET A 1 33.62 8.41 -13.26
CA MET A 1 33.10 8.26 -11.89
C MET A 1 31.80 7.50 -12.04
N ASP A 2 31.95 6.18 -12.12
CA ASP A 2 30.86 5.24 -12.32
C ASP A 2 30.60 4.63 -10.94
N SER A 3 29.48 4.99 -10.32
CA SER A 3 29.13 4.58 -8.96
C SER A 3 28.01 3.57 -9.00
N THR A 4 28.21 2.46 -9.72
CA THR A 4 27.47 1.24 -9.48
C THR A 4 28.04 0.61 -8.21
N GLY A 5 27.48 0.96 -7.06
CA GLY A 5 27.81 0.38 -5.76
C GLY A 5 27.34 -1.07 -5.66
N VAL A 6 27.94 -1.94 -6.47
CA VAL A 6 27.87 -3.39 -6.31
C VAL A 6 29.18 -3.77 -5.63
N ASP A 7 29.13 -4.15 -4.35
CA ASP A 7 30.27 -4.78 -3.70
C ASP A 7 30.68 -6.02 -4.51
N SER A 8 31.99 -6.25 -4.58
CA SER A 8 32.69 -7.35 -5.29
C SER A 8 32.23 -8.77 -4.94
N THR A 9 31.28 -8.90 -4.00
CA THR A 9 30.65 -10.14 -3.55
C THR A 9 29.26 -10.38 -4.17
N GLY A 10 28.66 -9.37 -4.84
CA GLY A 10 27.33 -9.46 -5.46
C GLY A 10 26.17 -9.55 -4.47
N VAL A 11 26.40 -9.28 -3.18
CA VAL A 11 25.38 -9.35 -2.13
C VAL A 11 24.90 -7.95 -1.77
N ASP A 12 23.60 -7.70 -1.94
CA ASP A 12 22.92 -6.48 -1.47
C ASP A 12 23.14 -6.32 0.05
N PRO A 13 23.67 -5.17 0.54
CA PRO A 13 23.96 -4.95 1.96
C PRO A 13 22.72 -5.02 2.88
N THR A 14 21.51 -5.02 2.31
CA THR A 14 20.24 -5.17 3.02
C THR A 14 19.84 -6.63 3.20
N GLY A 15 20.46 -7.56 2.47
CA GLY A 15 20.06 -8.96 2.40
C GLY A 15 18.70 -9.20 1.74
N VAL A 16 18.10 -8.16 1.14
CA VAL A 16 16.80 -8.22 0.47
C VAL A 16 17.01 -8.21 -1.04
N ALA A 17 16.44 -9.18 -1.76
CA ALA A 17 16.51 -9.21 -3.22
C ALA A 17 15.88 -7.95 -3.83
N ASP A 18 16.44 -7.45 -4.95
CA ASP A 18 15.88 -6.30 -5.68
C ASP A 18 14.38 -6.54 -5.97
N PRO A 19 13.48 -5.67 -5.47
CA PRO A 19 12.05 -5.85 -5.65
C PRO A 19 11.58 -5.68 -7.11
N GLY A 20 12.41 -5.12 -7.99
CA GLY A 20 12.11 -4.93 -9.42
C GLY A 20 11.22 -3.73 -9.76
N PHE A 21 10.82 -2.94 -8.76
CA PHE A 21 10.07 -1.69 -8.91
C PHE A 21 10.78 -0.55 -8.17
N ARG A 22 10.59 0.70 -8.62
CA ARG A 22 11.31 1.88 -8.10
C ARG A 22 10.41 2.91 -7.46
N ARG A 23 9.13 3.00 -7.87
CA ARG A 23 8.17 3.99 -7.34
C ARG A 23 7.06 3.29 -6.57
N VAL A 24 7.00 3.54 -5.26
CA VAL A 24 6.00 2.95 -4.37
C VAL A 24 5.09 4.02 -3.80
N LEU A 25 3.79 3.86 -4.01
CA LEU A 25 2.74 4.65 -3.36
C LEU A 25 2.24 3.90 -2.12
N VAL A 26 2.51 4.45 -0.93
CA VAL A 26 2.02 3.88 0.32
C VAL A 26 0.75 4.61 0.74
N VAL A 27 -0.29 3.86 1.06
CA VAL A 27 -1.62 4.39 1.37
C VAL A 27 -2.00 3.99 2.81
N GLY A 28 -2.15 4.99 3.67
CA GLY A 28 -2.63 4.80 5.05
C GLY A 28 -4.14 5.06 5.16
N THR A 29 -4.90 4.06 5.63
CA THR A 29 -6.33 4.21 5.93
C THR A 29 -6.59 4.26 7.45
N GLY A 30 -7.78 4.70 7.88
CA GLY A 30 -8.10 5.00 9.28
C GLY A 30 -8.31 3.81 10.22
N ALA A 31 -7.34 2.89 10.29
CA ALA A 31 -7.25 1.89 11.36
C ALA A 31 -6.18 2.31 12.38
N LEU A 32 -6.29 1.88 13.64
CA LEU A 32 -5.33 2.25 14.69
C LEU A 32 -3.88 1.92 14.30
N SER A 33 -3.64 0.81 13.60
CA SER A 33 -2.32 0.36 13.17
C SER A 33 -1.63 1.30 12.16
N VAL A 34 -2.33 2.27 11.58
CA VAL A 34 -1.70 3.32 10.76
C VAL A 34 -0.77 4.21 11.59
N SER A 35 -0.90 4.22 12.92
CA SER A 35 0.05 4.89 13.82
C SER A 35 1.48 4.34 13.71
N PHE A 36 1.64 3.10 13.22
CA PHE A 36 2.94 2.49 12.94
C PHE A 36 3.49 2.83 11.55
N LEU A 37 2.76 3.58 10.72
CA LEU A 37 3.20 3.91 9.37
C LEU A 37 4.54 4.67 9.33
N PRO A 38 4.87 5.62 10.24
CA PRO A 38 6.18 6.27 10.24
C PRO A 38 7.34 5.28 10.40
N PHE A 39 7.16 4.25 11.25
CA PHE A 39 8.15 3.18 11.39
C PHE A 39 8.38 2.46 10.05
N TRP A 40 7.29 2.11 9.35
CA TRP A 40 7.37 1.43 8.06
C TRP A 40 7.96 2.29 6.95
N ILE A 41 7.64 3.58 6.91
CA ILE A 41 8.25 4.53 5.96
C ILE A 41 9.75 4.68 6.22
N ASN A 42 10.15 4.81 7.50
CA ASN A 42 11.57 4.83 7.87
C ASN A 42 12.27 3.53 7.47
N TRP A 43 11.62 2.38 7.69
CA TRP A 43 12.15 1.07 7.26
C TRP A 43 12.34 1.01 5.75
N LEU A 44 11.35 1.40 4.94
CA LEU A 44 11.50 1.48 3.47
C LEU A 44 12.63 2.46 3.07
N GLY A 45 12.84 3.54 3.82
CA GLY A 45 13.94 4.48 3.68
C GLY A 45 15.30 3.82 3.81
N ASN A 46 15.50 3.09 4.90
CA ASN A 46 16.77 2.46 5.24
C ASN A 46 17.04 1.18 4.44
N THR A 47 15.99 0.41 4.11
CA THR A 47 16.13 -0.85 3.38
C THR A 47 16.21 -0.65 1.87
N PHE A 48 15.55 0.38 1.32
CA PHE A 48 15.59 0.64 -0.13
C PHE A 48 15.85 2.13 -0.39
N PRO A 49 17.11 2.60 -0.24
CA PRO A 49 17.43 4.02 -0.36
C PRO A 49 17.04 4.63 -1.72
N GLU A 50 17.24 3.88 -2.80
CA GLU A 50 16.96 4.30 -4.19
C GLU A 50 15.48 4.22 -4.59
N MET A 51 14.62 3.66 -3.73
CA MET A 51 13.19 3.60 -4.01
C MET A 51 12.57 4.97 -3.80
N GLU A 52 11.78 5.46 -4.75
CA GLU A 52 10.96 6.65 -4.54
C GLU A 52 9.68 6.27 -3.79
N LYS A 53 9.36 7.04 -2.75
CA LYS A 53 8.18 6.84 -1.91
C LYS A 53 7.27 8.06 -2.00
N ARG A 54 5.98 7.82 -2.25
CA ARG A 54 4.91 8.81 -2.00
C ARG A 54 3.93 8.22 -1.01
N VAL A 55 3.35 9.06 -0.18
CA VAL A 55 2.37 8.63 0.81
C VAL A 55 1.05 9.36 0.62
N VAL A 56 -0.04 8.60 0.68
CA VAL A 56 -1.40 9.13 0.72
C VAL A 56 -2.03 8.72 2.05
N LEU A 57 -2.64 9.67 2.75
CA LEU A 57 -3.45 9.40 3.93
C LEU A 57 -4.92 9.69 3.64
N THR A 58 -5.80 8.76 3.98
CA THR A 58 -7.23 9.08 4.07
C THR A 58 -7.48 10.13 5.15
N ARG A 59 -8.53 10.94 5.02
CA ARG A 59 -8.95 11.89 6.09
C ARG A 59 -9.02 11.20 7.47
N SER A 60 -9.53 9.97 7.52
CA SER A 60 -9.62 9.20 8.76
C SER A 60 -8.28 8.76 9.33
N ALA A 61 -7.27 8.47 8.48
CA ALA A 61 -5.94 8.08 8.93
C ALA A 61 -5.20 9.21 9.66
N ARG A 62 -5.44 10.47 9.25
CA ARG A 62 -4.83 11.66 9.87
C ARG A 62 -5.21 11.85 11.35
N ARG A 63 -6.21 11.11 11.85
CA ARG A 63 -6.54 11.08 13.29
C ARG A 63 -5.57 10.26 14.13
N PHE A 64 -4.84 9.34 13.51
CA PHE A 64 -3.98 8.36 14.19
C PHE A 64 -2.49 8.56 13.88
N VAL A 65 -2.18 9.25 12.79
CA VAL A 65 -0.80 9.51 12.37
C VAL A 65 -0.65 10.93 11.84
N SER A 66 0.47 11.58 12.19
CA SER A 66 0.80 12.91 11.70
C SER A 66 1.33 12.84 10.27
N ALA A 67 0.77 13.68 9.38
CA ALA A 67 1.30 13.87 8.05
C ALA A 67 2.74 14.43 8.10
N ASP A 68 3.01 15.39 8.99
CA ASP A 68 4.34 16.02 9.13
C ASP A 68 5.42 15.01 9.51
N ALA A 69 5.09 14.08 10.42
CA ALA A 69 6.02 13.03 10.84
C ALA A 69 6.40 12.12 9.66
N ILE A 70 5.43 11.79 8.80
CA ILE A 70 5.71 10.99 7.60
C ILE A 70 6.46 11.82 6.55
N SER A 71 6.08 13.07 6.35
CA SER A 71 6.74 13.96 5.39
C SER A 71 8.22 14.17 5.70
N ALA A 72 8.58 14.28 6.98
CA ALA A 72 9.97 14.34 7.42
C ALA A 72 10.78 13.08 7.03
N LEU A 73 10.15 11.89 7.05
CA LEU A 73 10.79 10.62 6.68
C LEU A 73 10.83 10.40 5.16
N CYS A 74 9.85 10.94 4.42
CA CYS A 74 9.78 10.84 2.96
C CYS A 74 10.54 11.93 2.21
N ALA A 75 10.94 13.02 2.89
CA ALA A 75 11.41 14.26 2.27
C ALA A 75 10.46 14.78 1.16
N ARG A 76 9.16 14.51 1.32
CA ARG A 76 8.09 14.87 0.40
C ARG A 76 6.78 15.08 1.15
N ASP A 77 5.91 15.91 0.60
CA ASP A 77 4.58 16.14 1.17
C ASP A 77 3.72 14.88 1.09
N VAL A 78 2.97 14.63 2.17
CA VAL A 78 1.98 13.56 2.25
C VAL A 78 0.67 14.07 1.65
N VAL A 79 0.15 13.35 0.67
CA VAL A 79 -1.12 13.70 0.01
C VAL A 79 -2.27 13.31 0.93
N THR A 80 -3.23 14.21 1.11
CA THR A 80 -4.51 13.87 1.73
C THR A 80 -5.48 13.38 0.65
N ASP A 81 -6.11 12.24 0.87
CA ASP A 81 -7.09 11.66 -0.05
C ASP A 81 -8.43 12.42 0.00
N ASP A 82 -8.45 13.58 -0.64
CA ASP A 82 -9.56 14.52 -0.62
C ASP A 82 -9.50 15.45 -1.85
N TRP A 83 -10.61 15.55 -2.58
CA TRP A 83 -10.74 16.46 -3.72
C TRP A 83 -10.58 17.94 -3.32
N ASN A 84 -10.96 18.31 -2.10
CA ASN A 84 -10.90 19.70 -1.62
C ASN A 84 -9.49 20.15 -1.21
N GLU A 85 -8.56 19.21 -1.03
CA GLU A 85 -7.16 19.48 -0.68
C GLU A 85 -6.27 19.60 -1.92
N ALA A 86 -6.83 19.37 -3.12
CA ALA A 86 -6.11 19.49 -4.38
C ALA A 86 -5.90 20.96 -4.78
N ALA A 87 -4.68 21.29 -5.23
CA ALA A 87 -4.42 22.61 -5.80
C ALA A 87 -5.30 22.87 -7.04
N PRO A 88 -5.71 24.12 -7.31
CA PRO A 88 -6.48 24.45 -8.52
C PRO A 88 -5.78 23.98 -9.79
N GLY A 89 -6.52 23.26 -10.64
CA GLY A 89 -5.99 22.69 -11.90
C GLY A 89 -5.15 21.41 -11.73
N ALA A 90 -4.88 20.96 -10.51
CA ALA A 90 -4.22 19.67 -10.28
C ALA A 90 -5.14 18.51 -10.65
N THR A 91 -4.55 17.40 -11.12
CA THR A 91 -5.26 16.17 -11.45
C THR A 91 -4.75 15.00 -10.60
N PRO A 92 -4.92 15.07 -9.27
CA PRO A 92 -4.27 14.13 -8.35
C PRO A 92 -4.59 12.66 -8.65
N HIS A 93 -5.81 12.35 -9.11
CA HIS A 93 -6.20 11.00 -9.49
C HIS A 93 -5.39 10.45 -10.68
N VAL A 94 -5.06 11.28 -11.68
CA VAL A 94 -4.22 10.86 -12.83
C VAL A 94 -2.78 10.64 -12.37
N ASP A 95 -2.25 11.57 -11.58
CA ASP A 95 -0.89 11.48 -11.06
C ASP A 95 -0.71 10.25 -10.17
N LEU A 96 -1.66 10.02 -9.26
CA LEU A 96 -1.67 8.85 -8.37
C LEU A 96 -1.86 7.53 -9.13
N ALA A 97 -2.57 7.53 -10.27
CA ALA A 97 -2.78 6.34 -11.07
C ALA A 97 -1.54 5.95 -11.89
N ARG A 98 -0.80 6.94 -12.41
CA ARG A 98 0.30 6.73 -13.36
C ARG A 98 1.68 6.70 -12.73
N TRP A 99 1.87 7.38 -11.61
CA TRP A 99 3.18 7.50 -10.98
C TRP A 99 3.73 6.19 -10.38
N PRO A 100 2.95 5.37 -9.64
CA PRO A 100 3.52 4.21 -8.97
C PRO A 100 3.77 3.03 -9.92
N ASP A 101 4.81 2.26 -9.63
CA ASP A 101 4.96 0.89 -10.14
C ASP A 101 4.21 -0.10 -9.22
N LEU A 102 4.12 0.23 -7.93
CA LEU A 102 3.42 -0.52 -6.90
C LEU A 102 2.65 0.41 -5.96
N VAL A 103 1.42 0.04 -5.62
CA VAL A 103 0.64 0.65 -4.54
C VAL A 103 0.55 -0.31 -3.36
N LEU A 104 0.79 0.17 -2.15
CA LEU A 104 0.64 -0.58 -0.89
C LEU A 104 -0.40 0.09 0.00
N VAL A 105 -1.58 -0.51 0.13
CA VAL A 105 -2.62 -0.06 1.07
C VAL A 105 -2.42 -0.75 2.41
N HIS A 106 -1.86 -0.02 3.36
CA HIS A 106 -1.45 -0.53 4.66
C HIS A 106 -1.64 0.51 5.77
N PRO A 107 -2.52 0.24 6.75
CA PRO A 107 -3.57 -0.80 6.76
C PRO A 107 -4.75 -0.43 5.82
N ALA A 108 -5.54 -1.43 5.39
CA ALA A 108 -6.78 -1.27 4.64
C ALA A 108 -8.02 -1.53 5.50
N THR A 109 -8.73 -0.47 5.87
CA THR A 109 -9.98 -0.52 6.67
C THR A 109 -11.14 -1.14 5.90
N LEU A 110 -12.15 -1.63 6.62
CA LEU A 110 -13.44 -2.06 6.04
C LEU A 110 -14.07 -1.02 5.09
N HIS A 111 -14.03 0.26 5.48
CA HIS A 111 -14.57 1.33 4.67
C HIS A 111 -13.84 1.48 3.33
N PHE A 112 -12.50 1.39 3.35
CA PHE A 112 -11.70 1.37 2.13
C PHE A 112 -11.99 0.12 1.29
N LEU A 113 -11.96 -1.07 1.91
CA LEU A 113 -12.17 -2.36 1.23
C LEU A 113 -13.52 -2.41 0.52
N GLY A 114 -14.59 -2.00 1.18
CA GLY A 114 -15.92 -1.97 0.57
C GLY A 114 -16.00 -1.01 -0.61
N ARG A 115 -15.51 0.23 -0.45
CA ARG A 115 -15.52 1.20 -1.56
C ARG A 115 -14.70 0.73 -2.74
N TYR A 116 -13.51 0.17 -2.50
CA TYR A 116 -12.64 -0.31 -3.55
C TYR A 116 -13.23 -1.53 -4.28
N ALA A 117 -13.77 -2.50 -3.54
CA ALA A 117 -14.40 -3.70 -4.11
C ALA A 117 -15.63 -3.37 -4.96
N LEU A 118 -16.43 -2.38 -4.53
CA LEU A 118 -17.65 -1.96 -5.23
C LEU A 118 -17.38 -1.01 -6.41
N GLY A 119 -16.12 -0.68 -6.70
CA GLY A 119 -15.77 0.22 -7.81
C GLY A 119 -16.06 1.70 -7.53
N LEU A 120 -16.27 2.09 -6.26
CA LEU A 120 -16.49 3.49 -5.91
C LEU A 120 -15.21 4.31 -6.13
N ALA A 121 -15.37 5.55 -6.59
CA ALA A 121 -14.30 6.45 -7.01
C ALA A 121 -14.53 7.87 -6.46
N ASP A 122 -15.02 7.96 -5.22
CA ASP A 122 -15.45 9.19 -4.55
C ASP A 122 -14.30 10.02 -3.98
N THR A 123 -13.06 9.54 -4.05
CA THR A 123 -11.84 10.26 -3.63
C THR A 123 -10.77 10.19 -4.74
N PRO A 124 -9.78 11.11 -4.76
CA PRO A 124 -8.70 11.07 -5.74
C PRO A 124 -7.98 9.73 -5.78
N LEU A 125 -7.70 9.14 -4.60
CA LEU A 125 -7.05 7.85 -4.48
C LEU A 125 -7.92 6.73 -5.04
N LEU A 126 -9.20 6.63 -4.64
CA LEU A 126 -10.05 5.55 -5.13
C LEU A 126 -10.26 5.66 -6.65
N CYS A 127 -10.44 6.86 -7.18
CA CYS A 127 -10.47 7.12 -8.62
C CYS A 127 -9.18 6.66 -9.31
N ALA A 128 -8.02 6.97 -8.72
CA ALA A 128 -6.73 6.50 -9.21
C ALA A 128 -6.63 4.97 -9.21
N LEU A 129 -7.04 4.31 -8.13
CA LEU A 129 -7.02 2.84 -8.03
C LEU A 129 -7.96 2.16 -9.02
N GLN A 130 -9.06 2.81 -9.42
CA GLN A 130 -9.93 2.27 -10.47
C GLN A 130 -9.28 2.31 -11.87
N SER A 131 -8.26 3.15 -12.07
CA SER A 131 -7.66 3.42 -13.39
C SER A 131 -6.16 3.12 -13.48
N THR A 132 -5.52 2.72 -12.38
CA THR A 132 -4.09 2.39 -12.36
C THR A 132 -3.80 1.06 -13.03
N SER A 133 -2.66 0.99 -13.72
CA SER A 133 -2.07 -0.26 -14.21
C SER A 133 -1.03 -0.84 -13.23
N ALA A 134 -0.73 -0.13 -12.14
CA ALA A 134 0.21 -0.59 -11.12
C ALA A 134 -0.36 -1.79 -10.36
N LEU A 135 0.53 -2.63 -9.85
CA LEU A 135 0.14 -3.67 -8.90
C LEU A 135 -0.35 -2.99 -7.61
N VAL A 136 -1.44 -3.49 -7.01
CA VAL A 136 -2.01 -2.97 -5.77
C VAL A 136 -1.99 -4.06 -4.69
N GLY A 137 -1.07 -3.93 -3.73
CA GLY A 137 -1.05 -4.71 -2.51
C GLY A 137 -2.01 -4.12 -1.47
N VAL A 138 -2.84 -4.95 -0.86
CA VAL A 138 -3.84 -4.55 0.13
C VAL A 138 -3.67 -5.41 1.38
N ALA A 139 -3.44 -4.80 2.54
CA ALA A 139 -3.42 -5.49 3.84
C ALA A 139 -4.68 -5.15 4.65
N PRO A 140 -5.71 -6.01 4.64
CA PRO A 140 -6.93 -5.81 5.43
C PRO A 140 -6.62 -5.63 6.92
N SER A 141 -7.25 -4.64 7.54
CA SER A 141 -7.28 -4.47 8.99
C SER A 141 -8.73 -4.42 9.43
N LEU A 142 -9.15 -5.47 10.13
CA LEU A 142 -10.55 -5.79 10.39
C LEU A 142 -10.83 -5.70 11.89
N PRO A 143 -11.89 -4.99 12.31
CA PRO A 143 -12.33 -5.01 13.70
C PRO A 143 -12.92 -6.37 14.08
N PRO A 144 -13.09 -6.64 15.39
CA PRO A 144 -13.74 -7.85 15.89
C PRO A 144 -15.08 -8.14 15.19
N GLY A 145 -15.31 -9.40 14.83
CA GLY A 145 -16.53 -9.85 14.16
C GLY A 145 -16.65 -9.52 12.66
N ALA A 146 -15.75 -8.71 12.09
CA ALA A 146 -15.83 -8.37 10.66
C ALA A 146 -15.57 -9.56 9.73
N GLN A 147 -14.73 -10.51 10.14
CA GLN A 147 -14.42 -11.72 9.36
C GLN A 147 -15.64 -12.60 9.08
N SER A 148 -16.55 -12.70 10.05
CA SER A 148 -17.75 -13.52 9.92
C SER A 148 -18.82 -12.86 9.05
N ASN A 149 -18.73 -11.54 8.81
CA ASN A 149 -19.69 -10.80 8.01
C ASN A 149 -19.62 -11.21 6.52
N PRO A 150 -20.70 -11.75 5.93
CA PRO A 150 -20.70 -12.21 4.55
C PRO A 150 -20.43 -11.08 3.53
N VAL A 151 -20.83 -9.84 3.83
CA VAL A 151 -20.57 -8.68 2.96
C VAL A 151 -19.08 -8.37 2.89
N VAL A 152 -18.39 -8.42 4.04
CA VAL A 152 -16.93 -8.22 4.10
C VAL A 152 -16.21 -9.31 3.32
N ARG A 153 -16.63 -10.56 3.49
CA ARG A 153 -16.08 -11.70 2.75
C ARG A 153 -16.24 -11.53 1.24
N GLY A 154 -17.44 -11.13 0.80
CA GLY A 154 -17.73 -10.85 -0.61
C GLY A 154 -16.85 -9.72 -1.18
N HIS A 155 -16.60 -8.65 -0.42
CA HIS A 155 -15.67 -7.61 -0.85
C HIS A 155 -14.24 -8.13 -1.00
N LEU A 156 -13.75 -8.93 -0.06
CA LEU A 156 -12.40 -9.51 -0.12
C LEU A 156 -12.26 -10.48 -1.31
N GLU A 157 -13.27 -11.30 -1.57
CA GLU A 157 -13.32 -12.21 -2.72
C GLU A 157 -13.32 -11.44 -4.05
N ALA A 158 -14.14 -10.40 -4.17
CA ALA A 158 -14.18 -9.54 -5.37
C ALA A 158 -12.82 -8.87 -5.62
N LEU A 159 -12.15 -8.38 -4.57
CA LEU A 159 -10.81 -7.80 -4.69
C LEU A 159 -9.75 -8.82 -5.07
N ARG A 160 -9.80 -10.04 -4.52
CA ARG A 160 -8.87 -11.13 -4.89
C ARG A 160 -9.04 -11.58 -6.33
N ALA A 161 -10.25 -11.50 -6.87
CA ALA A 161 -10.53 -11.83 -8.27
C ALA A 161 -10.08 -10.75 -9.25
N ARG A 162 -9.80 -9.53 -8.78
CA ARG A 162 -9.40 -8.40 -9.64
C ARG A 162 -7.94 -8.55 -10.09
N PRO A 163 -7.66 -8.57 -11.42
CA PRO A 163 -6.29 -8.58 -11.92
C PRO A 163 -5.48 -7.40 -11.38
N GLY A 164 -4.21 -7.64 -11.06
CA GLY A 164 -3.32 -6.61 -10.52
C GLY A 164 -3.57 -6.25 -9.05
N VAL A 165 -4.46 -6.95 -8.33
CA VAL A 165 -4.69 -6.75 -6.89
C VAL A 165 -4.21 -7.96 -6.09
N VAL A 166 -3.39 -7.71 -5.07
CA VAL A 166 -2.90 -8.71 -4.13
C VAL A 166 -3.50 -8.41 -2.76
N VAL A 167 -4.50 -9.19 -2.34
CA VAL A 167 -5.10 -9.05 -1.01
C VAL A 167 -4.40 -10.01 -0.05
N ALA A 168 -3.62 -9.47 0.89
CA ALA A 168 -2.98 -10.25 1.93
C ALA A 168 -4.02 -10.89 2.87
N PRO A 169 -3.72 -12.06 3.46
CA PRO A 169 -4.49 -12.55 4.59
C PRO A 169 -4.32 -11.61 5.79
N THR A 170 -5.30 -11.61 6.68
CA THR A 170 -5.13 -11.02 8.01
C THR A 170 -4.16 -11.85 8.84
N VAL A 171 -3.66 -11.24 9.92
CA VAL A 171 -2.81 -11.91 10.90
C VAL A 171 -3.42 -11.80 12.30
N PRO A 172 -3.16 -12.78 13.18
CA PRO A 172 -3.53 -12.67 14.58
C PRO A 172 -2.88 -11.46 15.28
N ALA A 173 -3.70 -10.58 15.85
CA ALA A 173 -3.27 -9.38 16.56
C ALA A 173 -4.14 -9.15 17.81
N VAL A 174 -3.64 -8.37 18.77
CA VAL A 174 -4.43 -7.99 19.95
C VAL A 174 -5.37 -6.85 19.58
N SER A 175 -6.67 -7.03 19.79
CA SER A 175 -7.68 -6.00 19.60
C SER A 175 -7.58 -4.97 20.71
N ALA A 176 -7.43 -3.70 20.34
CA ALA A 176 -7.42 -2.59 21.31
C ALA A 176 -8.78 -2.37 21.99
N SER A 177 -9.87 -2.93 21.43
CA SER A 177 -11.22 -2.77 21.95
C SER A 177 -11.65 -3.87 22.91
N THR A 178 -11.18 -5.10 22.71
CA THR A 178 -11.55 -6.28 23.51
C THR A 178 -10.41 -6.77 24.39
N GLY A 179 -9.15 -6.45 24.06
CA GLY A 179 -7.95 -6.99 24.71
C GLY A 179 -7.61 -8.41 24.28
N GLU A 180 -8.42 -9.03 23.42
CA GLU A 180 -8.26 -10.41 22.97
C GLU A 180 -7.39 -10.50 21.72
N ARG A 181 -6.77 -11.67 21.52
CA ARG A 181 -6.02 -11.97 20.30
C ARG A 181 -6.97 -12.51 19.23
N GLU A 182 -7.11 -11.78 18.15
CA GLU A 182 -8.09 -12.03 17.08
C GLU A 182 -7.45 -11.99 15.69
N ASP A 183 -8.02 -12.71 14.73
CA ASP A 183 -7.55 -12.76 13.34
C ASP A 183 -8.13 -11.60 12.50
N GLY A 184 -7.64 -10.39 12.76
CA GLY A 184 -8.06 -9.17 12.07
C GLY A 184 -6.93 -8.16 11.85
N GLY A 185 -5.71 -8.48 12.27
CA GLY A 185 -4.56 -7.60 12.10
C GLY A 185 -4.15 -7.47 10.64
N ALA A 186 -3.67 -6.29 10.24
CA ALA A 186 -2.99 -6.14 8.97
C ALA A 186 -1.66 -6.89 8.99
N MET A 187 -1.40 -7.69 7.95
CA MET A 187 -0.09 -8.29 7.71
C MET A 187 1.01 -7.21 7.75
N PRO A 188 2.20 -7.47 8.34
CA PRO A 188 3.31 -6.51 8.32
C PRO A 188 3.64 -6.01 6.91
N LEU A 189 4.04 -4.73 6.79
CA LEU A 189 4.26 -4.12 5.48
C LEU A 189 5.34 -4.86 4.67
N SER A 190 6.40 -5.31 5.34
CA SER A 190 7.49 -6.09 4.73
C SER A 190 7.00 -7.39 4.09
N GLU A 191 6.08 -8.11 4.75
CA GLU A 191 5.50 -9.35 4.24
C GLU A 191 4.53 -9.08 3.08
N LEU A 192 3.68 -8.04 3.19
CA LEU A 192 2.83 -7.59 2.08
C LEU A 192 3.68 -7.24 0.84
N MET A 193 4.78 -6.50 1.05
CA MET A 193 5.71 -6.14 -0.01
C MET A 193 6.32 -7.40 -0.64
N GLY A 194 6.71 -8.41 0.16
CA GLY A 194 7.19 -9.70 -0.34
C GLY A 194 6.18 -10.44 -1.23
N LEU A 195 4.89 -10.46 -0.86
CA LEU A 195 3.82 -10.99 -1.71
C LEU A 195 3.74 -10.23 -3.05
N CYS A 196 3.89 -8.90 -3.00
CA CYS A 196 3.84 -8.04 -4.17
C CYS A 196 5.04 -8.24 -5.10
N VAL A 197 6.26 -8.43 -4.57
CA VAL A 197 7.46 -8.73 -5.38
C VAL A 197 7.23 -9.99 -6.22
N GLY A 198 6.71 -11.06 -5.60
CA GLY A 198 6.41 -12.30 -6.33
C GLY A 198 5.36 -12.12 -7.43
N ALA A 199 4.29 -11.36 -7.15
CA ALA A 199 3.25 -11.06 -8.13
C ALA A 199 3.76 -10.16 -9.26
N TYR A 200 4.54 -9.14 -8.94
CA TYR A 200 5.11 -8.19 -9.88
C TYR A 200 6.08 -8.88 -10.87
N ALA A 201 6.96 -9.76 -10.37
CA ALA A 201 7.86 -10.55 -11.22
C ALA A 201 7.11 -11.47 -12.19
N ARG A 202 5.98 -12.05 -11.78
CA ARG A 202 5.12 -12.85 -12.68
C ARG A 202 4.46 -12.00 -13.75
N ALA A 203 3.93 -10.83 -13.38
CA ALA A 203 3.29 -9.91 -14.31
C ALA A 203 4.28 -9.42 -15.39
N ARG A 204 5.52 -9.09 -15.00
CA ARG A 204 6.58 -8.70 -15.94
C ARG A 204 6.91 -9.80 -16.95
N ARG A 205 7.11 -11.04 -16.48
CA ARG A 205 7.41 -12.18 -17.35
C ARG A 205 6.28 -12.47 -18.34
N ALA A 206 5.02 -12.33 -17.92
CA ALA A 206 3.88 -12.50 -18.81
C ALA A 206 3.88 -11.44 -19.93
N ALA A 207 4.11 -10.17 -19.57
CA ALA A 207 4.18 -9.07 -20.55
C ALA A 207 5.35 -9.21 -21.54
N GLU A 208 6.48 -9.79 -21.10
CA GLU A 208 7.64 -10.08 -21.96
C GLU A 208 7.40 -11.30 -22.86
N GLY A 209 6.64 -12.30 -22.41
CA GLY A 209 6.28 -13.50 -23.17
C GLY A 209 5.21 -13.29 -24.24
N ASP A 210 4.29 -12.34 -24.03
CA ASP A 210 3.27 -11.94 -25.02
C ASP A 210 3.84 -11.08 -26.17
N ALA A 211 5.12 -10.69 -26.09
CA ALA A 211 5.81 -9.86 -27.07
C ALA A 211 6.66 -10.65 -28.10
N VAL A 212 6.58 -11.99 -28.09
CA VAL A 212 7.36 -12.91 -28.98
C VAL A 212 6.46 -13.64 -29.97
#